data_AF-A0A9D9WSK9-F1
#
_entry.id   AF-A0A9D9WSK9-F1
#
_cell.length_a   1.000
_cell.length_b   1.000
_cell.length_c   1.000
_cell.angle_alpha   90.00
_cell.angle_beta   90.00
_cell.angle_gamma   90.00
#
_symmetry.space_group_name_H-M   'P 1'
#
loop_
_entity.id
_entity.type
_entity.pdbx_description
1 polymer ?
#
loop_
_entity_poly.entity_id
_entity_poly.type
_entity_poly.pdbx_seq_one_letter_code
_entity_poly.pdbx_strand_id
1 'polypeptide(L)'
;MRSTITRNLLASLIASLFIPLGAQAADADLMKKLEAMAKEIESLRAQIQANQETNKQAIAEVREVKEKVQKNEEKSLDKWLTVGGDYQFRVDSLAGETKAFTDVQGTFKAAEYSAMTTGTPTISNLMSFSQRMSNVQTYQQAQTFMTTPANQAVMGLLTPVQVPAYKPKNETLYSNRFGLDLNMKAAQDVSVSARLLMYKTFGASDEGALTNGGSGGSAPFFSDRVGVFDGTLGHIPSSSFLNVDRVYATWSNIADQDIWFSVGRRPSTHGAPSHLRANTARPGTGGTPALLVDYAFDGMTIGWAPDIDALPGAYGKLCYGRGYESGFSKALTNSLEDTDMLGLSVVPIDTDPLRVWLQWNRGMSIFDAPKMASTYFGTTMPKTNLGDIDWYGAGALGTIKKVGPGDLNWFADVGMSVTHPNDKVSSQFGFQGLMTGAFFSPEAPSSKTGSAIYVGLRYDLPSNTKLGVEYNHGSKNWITFAPAAGDSWTSKVGTRGNVYEVYAIQELNAKPISSFMAKSFFRLGFQYYDFQYTGSNNWVGAPVKISDVNGQMMTTTPLSKAYNAYATFEVKF
;
A
#
# COMPACT_ATOMS: atom_id res chain seq x y z
N MET A 1 -37.60 13.82 -43.85
CA MET A 1 -38.77 13.70 -44.77
C MET A 1 -40.05 14.23 -44.11
N ARG A 2 -40.08 15.49 -43.65
CA ARG A 2 -41.22 16.08 -42.93
C ARG A 2 -41.34 17.62 -43.03
N SER A 3 -40.62 18.27 -43.96
CA SER A 3 -40.62 19.75 -44.10
C SER A 3 -41.22 20.26 -45.41
N THR A 4 -41.73 19.38 -46.28
CA THR A 4 -42.22 19.75 -47.62
C THR A 4 -43.73 20.00 -47.69
N ILE A 5 -44.48 19.79 -46.61
CA ILE A 5 -45.96 19.86 -46.61
C ILE A 5 -46.50 21.27 -46.30
N THR A 6 -45.71 22.14 -45.67
CA THR A 6 -46.15 23.50 -45.29
C THR A 6 -46.01 24.55 -46.40
N ARG A 7 -45.28 24.25 -47.49
CA ARG A 7 -45.08 25.22 -48.60
C ARG A 7 -46.22 25.27 -49.61
N ASN A 8 -47.04 24.21 -49.70
CA ASN A 8 -48.14 24.15 -50.67
C ASN A 8 -49.45 24.74 -50.12
N LEU A 9 -49.61 24.87 -48.80
CA LEU A 9 -50.79 25.48 -48.16
C LEU A 9 -50.75 27.02 -48.12
N LEU A 10 -49.56 27.63 -48.21
CA LEU A 10 -49.43 29.09 -48.37
C LEU A 10 -49.63 29.54 -49.82
N ALA A 11 -49.27 28.69 -50.80
CA ALA A 11 -49.47 28.98 -52.21
C ALA A 11 -50.96 28.95 -52.62
N SER A 12 -51.80 28.17 -51.93
CA SER A 12 -53.24 28.14 -52.16
C SER A 12 -54.02 29.30 -51.51
N LEU A 13 -53.46 29.98 -50.51
CA LEU A 13 -54.12 31.10 -49.83
C LEU A 13 -53.88 32.47 -50.50
N ILE A 14 -52.87 32.57 -51.38
CA ILE A 14 -52.52 33.81 -52.10
C ILE A 14 -53.22 33.88 -53.47
N ALA A 15 -53.73 32.76 -53.98
CA ALA A 15 -54.39 32.69 -55.29
C ALA A 15 -55.89 33.06 -55.29
N SER A 16 -56.50 33.36 -54.13
CA SER A 16 -57.94 33.69 -54.03
C SER A 16 -58.26 35.18 -53.90
N LEU A 17 -57.28 36.08 -54.11
CA LEU A 17 -57.46 37.52 -53.87
C LEU A 17 -57.58 38.41 -55.12
N PHE A 18 -57.74 37.85 -56.32
CA PHE A 18 -57.93 38.67 -57.53
C PHE A 18 -58.94 38.06 -58.52
N ILE A 19 -60.20 38.48 -58.41
CA ILE A 19 -61.08 38.70 -59.57
C ILE A 19 -61.79 40.06 -59.38
N PRO A 20 -61.67 41.01 -60.33
CA PRO A 20 -62.32 42.31 -60.28
C PRO A 20 -63.63 42.32 -61.09
N LEU A 21 -64.64 43.06 -60.65
CA LEU A 21 -65.67 43.69 -61.51
C LEU A 21 -66.47 44.77 -60.73
N GLY A 22 -66.30 46.03 -61.13
CA GLY A 22 -67.42 46.99 -61.26
C GLY A 22 -67.81 47.91 -60.08
N ALA A 23 -67.01 48.95 -59.85
CA ALA A 23 -67.34 50.33 -59.44
C ALA A 23 -68.76 50.68 -58.87
N GLN A 24 -68.82 51.19 -57.63
CA GLN A 24 -68.79 52.63 -57.32
C GLN A 24 -68.78 52.89 -55.80
N ALA A 25 -68.08 53.96 -55.41
CA ALA A 25 -68.00 54.60 -54.08
C ALA A 25 -67.12 53.93 -53.00
N ALA A 26 -65.81 54.13 -53.07
CA ALA A 26 -64.92 54.51 -51.93
C ALA A 26 -63.42 54.50 -52.34
N ASP A 27 -63.03 55.32 -53.31
CA ASP A 27 -61.65 55.33 -53.85
C ASP A 27 -60.56 55.85 -52.88
N ALA A 28 -60.93 56.48 -51.77
CA ALA A 28 -59.96 56.94 -50.77
C ALA A 28 -59.58 55.85 -49.74
N ASP A 29 -60.51 54.97 -49.39
CA ASP A 29 -60.32 53.98 -48.32
C ASP A 29 -59.60 52.71 -48.81
N LEU A 30 -59.78 52.35 -50.09
CA LEU A 30 -59.09 51.21 -50.69
C LEU A 30 -57.60 51.52 -50.95
N MET A 31 -57.30 52.74 -51.44
CA MET A 31 -55.92 53.25 -51.57
C MET A 31 -55.23 53.34 -50.22
N LYS A 32 -55.91 53.84 -49.18
CA LYS A 32 -55.41 53.82 -47.79
C LYS A 32 -55.10 52.41 -47.30
N LYS A 33 -55.93 51.41 -47.62
CA LYS A 33 -55.69 50.00 -47.24
C LYS A 33 -54.52 49.38 -48.02
N LEU A 34 -54.35 49.71 -49.29
CA LEU A 34 -53.20 49.28 -50.09
C LEU A 34 -51.90 49.91 -49.60
N GLU A 35 -51.90 51.20 -49.28
CA GLU A 35 -50.75 51.88 -48.67
C GLU A 35 -50.46 51.33 -47.27
N ALA A 36 -51.49 51.04 -46.47
CA ALA A 36 -51.33 50.42 -45.15
C ALA A 36 -50.73 49.01 -45.25
N MET A 37 -51.22 48.17 -46.17
CA MET A 37 -50.66 46.84 -46.42
C MET A 37 -49.24 46.90 -46.99
N ALA A 38 -48.94 47.85 -47.88
CA ALA A 38 -47.58 48.05 -48.40
C ALA A 38 -46.62 48.42 -47.26
N LYS A 39 -47.06 49.30 -46.35
CA LYS A 39 -46.30 49.69 -45.16
C LYS A 39 -46.12 48.55 -44.16
N GLU A 40 -47.11 47.67 -44.04
CA GLU A 40 -47.06 46.47 -43.20
C GLU A 40 -46.16 45.37 -43.81
N ILE A 41 -46.13 45.23 -45.13
CA ILE A 41 -45.18 44.36 -45.83
C ILE A 41 -43.75 44.89 -45.69
N GLU A 42 -43.56 46.20 -45.76
CA GLU A 42 -42.26 46.83 -45.58
C GLU A 42 -41.77 46.69 -44.12
N SER A 43 -42.66 46.86 -43.14
CA SER A 43 -42.34 46.61 -41.73
C SER A 43 -42.05 45.14 -41.44
N LEU A 44 -42.80 44.21 -42.02
CA LEU A 44 -42.55 42.77 -41.93
C LEU A 44 -41.22 42.37 -42.59
N ARG A 45 -40.88 42.95 -43.75
CA ARG A 45 -39.57 42.73 -44.39
C ARG A 45 -38.43 43.25 -43.53
N ALA A 46 -38.58 44.45 -42.97
CA ALA A 46 -37.60 45.01 -42.04
C ALA A 46 -37.44 44.14 -40.78
N GLN A 47 -38.55 43.62 -40.24
CA GLN A 47 -38.55 42.74 -39.07
C GLN A 47 -37.93 41.37 -39.37
N ILE A 48 -38.17 40.80 -40.55
CA ILE A 48 -37.53 39.55 -41.00
C ILE A 48 -36.01 39.75 -41.19
N GLN A 49 -35.58 40.86 -41.79
CA GLN A 49 -34.16 41.18 -41.93
C GLN A 49 -33.48 41.40 -40.58
N ALA A 50 -34.13 42.12 -39.66
CA ALA A 50 -33.64 42.28 -38.30
C ALA A 50 -33.51 40.92 -37.59
N ASN A 51 -34.53 40.06 -37.66
CA ASN A 51 -34.48 38.72 -37.10
C ASN A 51 -33.40 37.82 -37.74
N GLN A 52 -33.15 37.96 -39.04
CA GLN A 52 -32.08 37.24 -39.73
C GLN A 52 -30.69 37.68 -39.26
N GLU A 53 -30.47 38.98 -39.06
CA GLU A 53 -29.21 39.49 -38.51
C GLU A 53 -29.02 39.13 -37.04
N THR A 54 -30.08 39.22 -36.22
CA THR A 54 -30.03 38.75 -34.82
C THR A 54 -29.72 37.24 -34.76
N ASN A 55 -30.31 36.43 -35.64
CA ASN A 55 -30.00 35.00 -35.71
C ASN A 55 -28.57 34.72 -36.18
N LYS A 56 -28.04 35.48 -37.15
CA LYS A 56 -26.63 35.36 -37.57
C LYS A 56 -25.68 35.70 -36.43
N GLN A 57 -25.97 36.77 -35.69
CA GLN A 57 -25.19 37.17 -34.50
C GLN A 57 -25.25 36.09 -33.42
N ALA A 58 -26.43 35.56 -33.09
CA ALA A 58 -26.57 34.48 -32.11
C ALA A 58 -25.81 33.21 -32.52
N ILE A 59 -25.82 32.83 -33.81
CA ILE A 59 -25.05 31.69 -34.32
C ILE A 59 -23.53 31.95 -34.23
N ALA A 60 -23.09 33.18 -34.52
CA ALA A 60 -21.69 33.57 -34.40
C ALA A 60 -21.21 33.55 -32.94
N GLU A 61 -22.01 34.07 -32.00
CA GLU A 61 -21.73 34.03 -30.57
C GLU A 61 -21.69 32.60 -30.04
N VAL A 62 -22.63 31.74 -30.42
CA VAL A 62 -22.61 30.31 -30.05
C VAL A 62 -21.37 29.62 -30.61
N ARG A 63 -20.94 29.94 -31.83
CA ARG A 63 -19.72 29.38 -32.42
C ARG A 63 -18.47 29.85 -31.67
N GLU A 64 -18.40 31.13 -31.34
CA GLU A 64 -17.28 31.69 -30.57
C GLU A 64 -17.22 31.10 -29.15
N VAL A 65 -18.36 30.94 -28.49
CA VAL A 65 -18.45 30.24 -27.19
C VAL A 65 -18.00 28.80 -27.34
N LYS A 66 -18.43 28.09 -28.38
CA LYS A 66 -18.00 26.70 -28.63
C LYS A 66 -16.50 26.59 -28.90
N GLU A 67 -15.92 27.51 -29.67
CA GLU A 67 -14.48 27.57 -29.92
C GLU A 67 -13.70 27.93 -28.64
N LYS A 68 -14.20 28.84 -27.81
CA LYS A 68 -13.60 29.18 -26.50
C LYS A 68 -13.69 28.01 -25.52
N VAL A 69 -14.83 27.31 -25.48
CA VAL A 69 -15.02 26.10 -24.66
C VAL A 69 -14.06 25.01 -25.12
N GLN A 70 -13.96 24.72 -26.41
CA GLN A 70 -12.99 23.76 -26.94
C GLN A 70 -11.55 24.14 -26.59
N LYS A 71 -11.15 25.40 -26.78
CA LYS A 71 -9.80 25.87 -26.41
C LYS A 71 -9.54 25.79 -24.90
N ASN A 72 -10.54 26.02 -24.06
CA ASN A 72 -10.42 25.87 -22.62
C ASN A 72 -10.39 24.39 -22.19
N GLU A 73 -11.18 23.52 -22.83
CA GLU A 73 -11.16 22.07 -22.62
C GLU A 73 -9.83 21.46 -23.07
N GLU A 74 -9.27 21.92 -24.19
CA GLU A 74 -7.93 21.52 -24.67
C GLU A 74 -6.81 21.93 -23.72
N LYS A 75 -6.98 23.05 -23.01
CA LYS A 75 -6.02 23.57 -22.02
C LYS A 75 -6.33 23.12 -20.59
N SER A 76 -7.42 22.41 -20.36
CA SER A 76 -7.82 22.00 -19.02
C SER A 76 -6.86 20.94 -18.48
N LEU A 77 -6.41 21.14 -17.24
CA LEU A 77 -5.59 20.16 -16.52
C LEU A 77 -6.33 18.83 -16.37
N ASP A 78 -7.66 18.86 -16.22
CA ASP A 78 -8.49 17.67 -15.97
C ASP A 78 -8.45 16.63 -17.10
N LYS A 79 -8.01 17.03 -18.30
CA LYS A 79 -7.86 16.11 -19.45
C LYS A 79 -6.73 15.10 -19.24
N TRP A 80 -5.65 15.54 -18.58
CA TRP A 80 -4.41 14.78 -18.47
C TRP A 80 -3.95 14.57 -17.03
N LEU A 81 -4.41 15.35 -16.06
CA LEU A 81 -4.08 15.23 -14.64
C LEU A 81 -5.34 14.97 -13.82
N THR A 82 -5.30 13.93 -13.01
CA THR A 82 -6.26 13.70 -11.93
C THR A 82 -5.53 13.83 -10.60
N VAL A 83 -6.02 14.73 -9.76
CA VAL A 83 -5.54 14.91 -8.38
C VAL A 83 -6.59 14.37 -7.43
N GLY A 84 -6.17 13.55 -6.49
CA GLY A 84 -7.00 13.07 -5.39
C GLY A 84 -6.16 12.81 -4.16
N GLY A 85 -6.73 12.17 -3.16
CA GLY A 85 -5.95 11.77 -2.01
C GLY A 85 -6.76 11.27 -0.84
N ASP A 86 -6.08 11.17 0.30
CA ASP A 86 -6.74 10.86 1.55
C ASP A 86 -6.12 11.49 2.78
N TYR A 87 -6.97 11.73 3.76
CA TYR A 87 -6.58 12.02 5.12
C TYR A 87 -7.09 10.93 6.05
N GLN A 88 -6.27 10.54 7.02
CA GLN A 88 -6.65 9.64 8.10
C GLN A 88 -6.15 10.22 9.43
N PHE A 89 -7.10 10.46 10.33
CA PHE A 89 -6.86 10.52 11.75
C PHE A 89 -7.06 9.13 12.34
N ARG A 90 -6.16 8.70 13.22
CA ARG A 90 -6.24 7.41 13.89
C ARG A 90 -5.86 7.52 15.36
N VAL A 91 -6.60 6.83 16.22
CA VAL A 91 -6.26 6.58 17.62
C VAL A 91 -6.20 5.08 17.87
N ASP A 92 -5.18 4.62 18.57
CA ASP A 92 -4.99 3.23 18.99
C ASP A 92 -4.86 3.15 20.52
N SER A 93 -5.40 2.07 21.08
CA SER A 93 -5.17 1.64 22.46
C SER A 93 -4.53 0.25 22.43
N LEU A 94 -3.25 0.20 22.80
CA LEU A 94 -2.38 -0.95 22.66
C LEU A 94 -2.12 -1.59 24.03
N ALA A 95 -2.23 -2.90 24.12
CA ALA A 95 -1.81 -3.67 25.29
C ALA A 95 -1.17 -5.00 24.86
N GLY A 96 -0.29 -5.57 25.68
CA GLY A 96 0.32 -6.86 25.39
C GLY A 96 0.75 -7.63 26.63
N GLU A 97 1.24 -8.85 26.42
CA GLU A 97 1.73 -9.74 27.47
C GLU A 97 3.07 -10.36 27.01
N THR A 98 4.15 -10.06 27.71
CA THR A 98 5.50 -10.54 27.35
C THR A 98 5.91 -11.80 28.13
N LYS A 99 6.96 -12.47 27.66
CA LYS A 99 7.70 -13.49 28.41
C LYS A 99 9.01 -12.92 28.95
N ALA A 100 9.50 -13.50 30.04
CA ALA A 100 10.81 -13.15 30.56
C ALA A 100 11.91 -13.60 29.59
N PHE A 101 12.90 -12.74 29.35
CA PHE A 101 14.01 -12.99 28.43
C PHE A 101 15.28 -12.27 28.90
N THR A 102 16.42 -12.61 28.30
CA THR A 102 17.64 -11.83 28.48
C THR A 102 17.80 -10.90 27.28
N ASP A 103 17.83 -9.59 27.53
CA ASP A 103 18.01 -8.58 26.47
C ASP A 103 19.45 -8.63 25.96
N VAL A 104 19.62 -8.99 24.69
CA VAL A 104 20.92 -9.04 24.02
C VAL A 104 21.61 -7.68 24.09
N GLN A 105 20.97 -6.62 23.61
CA GLN A 105 21.59 -5.31 23.49
C GLN A 105 21.83 -4.70 24.87
N GLY A 106 20.89 -4.89 25.80
CA GLY A 106 21.06 -4.52 27.21
C GLY A 106 22.28 -5.20 27.83
N THR A 107 22.48 -6.49 27.58
CA THR A 107 23.62 -7.28 28.08
C THR A 107 24.95 -6.75 27.55
N PHE A 108 25.06 -6.44 26.25
CA PHE A 108 26.29 -5.85 25.69
C PHE A 108 26.56 -4.44 26.23
N LYS A 109 25.53 -3.58 26.32
CA LYS A 109 25.68 -2.23 26.91
C LYS A 109 26.11 -2.28 28.37
N ALA A 110 25.56 -3.21 29.16
CA ALA A 110 25.95 -3.40 30.55
C ALA A 110 27.42 -3.84 30.68
N ALA A 111 27.87 -4.76 29.83
CA ALA A 111 29.26 -5.21 29.79
C ALA A 111 30.23 -4.07 29.39
N GLU A 112 29.87 -3.27 28.39
CA GLU A 112 30.63 -2.08 27.98
C GLU A 112 30.73 -1.07 29.13
N TYR A 113 29.60 -0.74 29.77
CA TYR A 113 29.57 0.17 30.90
C TYR A 113 30.44 -0.33 32.06
N SER A 114 30.31 -1.61 32.46
CA SER A 114 31.14 -2.19 33.51
C SER A 114 32.63 -2.14 33.17
N ALA A 115 33.03 -2.40 31.92
CA ALA A 115 34.42 -2.29 31.50
C ALA A 115 34.96 -0.86 31.57
N MET A 116 34.12 0.14 31.26
CA MET A 116 34.47 1.56 31.39
C MET A 116 34.63 2.00 32.85
N THR A 117 33.80 1.50 33.76
CA THR A 117 33.78 1.98 35.16
C THR A 117 34.72 1.23 36.10
N THR A 118 34.95 -0.06 35.87
CA THR A 118 35.69 -0.93 36.80
C THR A 118 37.09 -1.32 36.33
N GLY A 119 37.44 -1.04 35.07
CA GLY A 119 38.74 -1.39 34.49
C GLY A 119 38.99 -2.90 34.29
N THR A 120 38.02 -3.78 34.62
CA THR A 120 38.14 -5.23 34.43
C THR A 120 36.75 -5.83 34.16
N PRO A 121 36.52 -6.52 33.01
CA PRO A 121 37.48 -6.97 32.01
C PRO A 121 37.93 -5.79 31.13
N THR A 122 39.24 -5.70 30.90
CA THR A 122 39.85 -4.60 30.17
C THR A 122 39.09 -4.34 28.87
N ILE A 123 38.75 -3.08 28.59
CA ILE A 123 38.08 -2.66 27.35
C ILE A 123 38.72 -3.32 26.11
N SER A 124 40.04 -3.57 26.15
CA SER A 124 40.77 -4.36 25.14
C SER A 124 40.22 -5.76 24.86
N ASN A 125 39.78 -6.50 25.88
CA ASN A 125 39.21 -7.85 25.72
C ASN A 125 37.84 -7.81 25.04
N LEU A 126 36.99 -6.85 25.43
CA LEU A 126 35.69 -6.63 24.78
C LEU A 126 35.84 -6.12 23.35
N MET A 127 36.78 -5.19 23.10
CA MET A 127 37.11 -4.73 21.75
C MET A 127 37.63 -5.87 20.88
N SER A 128 38.54 -6.69 21.39
CA SER A 128 39.07 -7.85 20.67
C SER A 128 38.00 -8.91 20.42
N PHE A 129 37.09 -9.11 21.38
CA PHE A 129 35.94 -10.00 21.22
C PHE A 129 34.99 -9.49 20.13
N SER A 130 34.64 -8.21 20.17
CA SER A 130 33.80 -7.55 19.16
C SER A 130 34.42 -7.64 17.76
N GLN A 131 35.74 -7.41 17.65
CA GLN A 131 36.46 -7.55 16.38
C GLN A 131 36.48 -9.00 15.87
N ARG A 132 36.65 -9.99 16.76
CA ARG A 132 36.57 -11.40 16.36
C ARG A 132 35.15 -11.77 15.94
N MET A 133 34.13 -11.25 16.63
CA MET A 133 32.72 -11.48 16.33
C MET A 133 32.36 -10.88 14.96
N SER A 134 32.81 -9.66 14.64
CA SER A 134 32.55 -9.01 13.34
C SER A 134 33.18 -9.75 12.16
N ASN A 135 34.23 -10.54 12.39
CA ASN A 135 34.93 -11.32 11.37
C ASN A 135 34.29 -12.69 11.11
N VAL A 136 33.33 -13.13 11.93
CA VAL A 136 32.60 -14.38 11.69
C VAL A 136 31.62 -14.17 10.55
N GLN A 137 31.74 -15.00 9.52
CA GLN A 137 30.91 -14.95 8.32
C GLN A 137 30.11 -16.23 8.09
N THR A 138 30.65 -17.39 8.49
CA THR A 138 30.04 -18.70 8.22
C THR A 138 29.63 -19.47 9.47
N TYR A 139 28.75 -20.47 9.31
CA TYR A 139 28.34 -21.37 10.38
C TYR A 139 29.53 -22.05 11.06
N GLN A 140 30.48 -22.57 10.27
CA GLN A 140 31.67 -23.23 10.80
C GLN A 140 32.53 -22.27 11.63
N GLN A 141 32.70 -21.03 11.15
CA GLN A 141 33.43 -19.99 11.90
C GLN A 141 32.71 -19.62 13.19
N ALA A 142 31.37 -19.59 13.20
CA ALA A 142 30.59 -19.37 14.41
C ALA A 142 30.77 -20.51 15.43
N GLN A 143 30.75 -21.76 14.99
CA GLN A 143 31.05 -22.90 15.87
C GLN A 143 32.45 -22.80 16.48
N THR A 144 33.46 -22.45 15.68
CA THR A 144 34.81 -22.21 16.18
C THR A 144 34.86 -21.04 17.15
N PHE A 145 34.15 -19.94 16.85
CA PHE A 145 34.07 -18.79 17.75
C PHE A 145 33.52 -19.18 19.13
N MET A 146 32.43 -19.96 19.15
CA MET A 146 31.74 -20.40 20.36
C MET A 146 32.55 -21.39 21.21
N THR A 147 33.48 -22.12 20.60
CA THR A 147 34.35 -23.10 21.26
C THR A 147 35.74 -22.58 21.60
N THR A 148 36.10 -21.39 21.11
CA THR A 148 37.40 -20.77 21.40
C THR A 148 37.46 -20.32 22.87
N PRO A 149 38.43 -20.80 23.69
CA PRO A 149 38.50 -20.50 25.13
C PRO A 149 38.53 -19.01 25.46
N ALA A 150 39.25 -18.21 24.67
CA ALA A 150 39.32 -16.76 24.86
C ALA A 150 37.97 -16.05 24.66
N ASN A 151 37.11 -16.57 23.76
CA ASN A 151 35.77 -16.03 23.56
C ASN A 151 34.83 -16.45 24.69
N GLN A 152 34.90 -17.72 25.11
CA GLN A 152 34.12 -18.22 26.25
C GLN A 152 34.45 -17.46 27.53
N ALA A 153 35.71 -17.12 27.75
CA ALA A 153 36.13 -16.29 28.88
C ALA A 153 35.45 -14.92 28.86
N VAL A 154 35.40 -14.23 27.71
CA VAL A 154 34.72 -12.92 27.60
C VAL A 154 33.20 -13.07 27.69
N MET A 155 32.62 -14.12 27.09
CA MET A 155 31.18 -14.39 27.19
C MET A 155 30.75 -14.66 28.63
N GLY A 156 31.58 -15.31 29.44
CA GLY A 156 31.34 -15.51 30.86
C GLY A 156 31.40 -14.22 31.69
N LEU A 157 31.91 -13.13 31.12
CA LEU A 157 31.95 -11.79 31.73
C LEU A 157 30.79 -10.90 31.28
N LEU A 158 29.95 -11.35 30.33
CA LEU A 158 28.74 -10.64 29.97
C LEU A 158 27.76 -10.70 31.13
N THR A 159 27.35 -9.53 31.63
CA THR A 159 26.35 -9.41 32.70
C THR A 159 24.95 -9.51 32.09
N PRO A 160 24.22 -10.62 32.24
CA PRO A 160 22.93 -10.80 31.58
C PRO A 160 21.91 -9.77 32.09
N VAL A 161 21.34 -8.98 31.19
CA VAL A 161 20.24 -8.07 31.52
C VAL A 161 18.94 -8.84 31.38
N GLN A 162 18.49 -9.44 32.47
CA GLN A 162 17.22 -10.16 32.54
C GLN A 162 16.05 -9.18 32.60
N VAL A 163 15.11 -9.33 31.68
CA VAL A 163 13.86 -8.57 31.65
C VAL A 163 12.74 -9.50 32.13
N PRO A 164 12.09 -9.21 33.28
CA PRO A 164 10.96 -10.01 33.75
C PRO A 164 9.76 -9.87 32.81
N ALA A 165 8.83 -10.82 32.86
CA ALA A 165 7.57 -10.69 32.12
C ALA A 165 6.80 -9.44 32.59
N TYR A 166 6.22 -8.71 31.64
CA TYR A 166 5.48 -7.49 31.88
C TYR A 166 4.33 -7.32 30.87
N LYS A 167 3.49 -6.30 31.11
CA LYS A 167 2.35 -5.98 30.26
C LYS A 167 2.52 -4.59 29.65
N PRO A 168 3.09 -4.46 28.44
CA PRO A 168 3.20 -3.17 27.78
C PRO A 168 1.82 -2.59 27.52
N LYS A 169 1.69 -1.27 27.66
CA LYS A 169 0.44 -0.55 27.44
C LYS A 169 0.72 0.84 26.85
N ASN A 170 -0.05 1.23 25.86
CA ASN A 170 -0.18 2.60 25.40
C ASN A 170 -1.68 2.90 25.24
N GLU A 171 -2.24 3.73 26.13
CA GLU A 171 -3.69 3.94 26.20
C GLU A 171 -4.23 4.74 25.02
N THR A 172 -3.45 5.69 24.53
CA THR A 172 -3.84 6.62 23.45
C THR A 172 -2.64 6.95 22.57
N LEU A 173 -2.47 6.22 21.48
CA LEU A 173 -1.54 6.56 20.41
C LEU A 173 -2.30 7.27 19.30
N TYR A 174 -2.06 8.57 19.11
CA TYR A 174 -2.65 9.34 18.02
C TYR A 174 -1.70 9.40 16.82
N SER A 175 -2.22 9.17 15.62
CA SER A 175 -1.47 9.31 14.37
C SER A 175 -2.27 10.02 13.28
N ASN A 176 -1.53 10.74 12.42
CA ASN A 176 -2.05 11.52 11.30
C ASN A 176 -1.39 11.05 10.01
N ARG A 177 -2.18 10.68 9.02
CA ARG A 177 -1.72 10.34 7.68
C ARG A 177 -2.37 11.24 6.64
N PHE A 178 -1.57 11.75 5.72
CA PHE A 178 -2.04 12.52 4.58
C PHE A 178 -1.40 11.99 3.30
N GLY A 179 -2.22 11.62 2.33
CA GLY A 179 -1.84 11.11 1.02
C GLY A 179 -2.33 12.03 -0.08
N LEU A 180 -1.48 12.28 -1.08
CA LEU A 180 -1.80 13.00 -2.31
C LEU A 180 -1.53 12.07 -3.50
N ASP A 181 -2.57 11.80 -4.27
CA ASP A 181 -2.52 10.97 -5.48
C ASP A 181 -2.51 11.86 -6.73
N LEU A 182 -1.59 11.59 -7.64
CA LEU A 182 -1.45 12.28 -8.92
C LEU A 182 -1.42 11.24 -10.04
N ASN A 183 -2.40 11.28 -10.94
CA ASN A 183 -2.44 10.41 -12.13
C ASN A 183 -2.36 11.28 -13.38
N MET A 184 -1.30 11.08 -14.17
CA MET A 184 -0.97 11.92 -15.31
C MET A 184 -0.96 11.08 -16.60
N LYS A 185 -1.66 11.53 -17.65
CA LYS A 185 -1.54 11.02 -19.02
C LYS A 185 -0.46 11.82 -19.72
N ALA A 186 0.77 11.32 -19.69
CA ALA A 186 1.95 12.02 -20.19
C ALA A 186 1.99 12.04 -21.72
N ALA A 187 1.58 10.94 -22.37
CA ALA A 187 1.40 10.85 -23.82
C ALA A 187 0.31 9.83 -24.14
N GLN A 188 0.01 9.62 -25.42
CA GLN A 188 -0.81 8.49 -25.84
C GLN A 188 -0.19 7.19 -25.31
N ASP A 189 -1.00 6.38 -24.65
CA ASP A 189 -0.62 5.10 -24.01
C ASP A 189 0.48 5.17 -22.95
N VAL A 190 0.93 6.37 -22.56
CA VAL A 190 1.94 6.59 -21.51
C VAL A 190 1.34 7.39 -20.36
N SER A 191 1.34 6.80 -19.17
CA SER A 191 0.89 7.44 -17.94
C SER A 191 1.96 7.44 -16.86
N VAL A 192 1.84 8.39 -15.93
CA VAL A 192 2.64 8.46 -14.70
C VAL A 192 1.69 8.53 -13.52
N SER A 193 1.82 7.60 -12.58
CA SER A 193 1.06 7.60 -11.33
C SER A 193 2.01 7.84 -10.16
N ALA A 194 1.67 8.79 -9.31
CA ALA A 194 2.42 9.11 -8.10
C ALA A 194 1.50 9.19 -6.88
N ARG A 195 2.03 8.80 -5.73
CA ARG A 195 1.43 9.02 -4.42
C ARG A 195 2.48 9.56 -3.46
N LEU A 196 2.21 10.72 -2.89
CA LEU A 196 2.99 11.29 -1.80
C LEU A 196 2.28 10.99 -0.48
N LEU A 197 3.03 10.63 0.55
CA LEU A 197 2.48 10.18 1.82
C LEU A 197 3.27 10.75 3.00
N MET A 198 2.57 11.47 3.87
CA MET A 198 3.01 11.86 5.20
C MET A 198 2.32 10.96 6.22
N TYR A 199 3.08 10.43 7.18
CA TYR A 199 2.52 9.65 8.28
C TYR A 199 3.32 9.87 9.56
N LYS A 200 2.66 10.34 10.62
CA LYS A 200 3.33 10.64 11.90
C LYS A 200 2.46 10.38 13.12
N THR A 201 3.10 10.29 14.26
CA THR A 201 2.48 10.37 15.59
C THR A 201 2.25 11.82 15.99
N PHE A 202 1.22 12.07 16.83
CA PHE A 202 0.96 13.42 17.33
C PHE A 202 2.06 13.87 18.27
N GLY A 203 2.48 15.14 18.15
CA GLY A 203 3.46 15.74 19.06
C GLY A 203 4.91 15.27 18.88
N ALA A 204 5.19 14.31 18.00
CA ALA A 204 6.55 13.85 17.69
C ALA A 204 6.86 14.00 16.20
N SER A 205 8.14 13.89 15.83
CA SER A 205 8.61 13.89 14.43
C SER A 205 9.55 12.72 14.17
N ASP A 206 9.36 11.64 14.93
CA ASP A 206 10.07 10.38 14.88
C ASP A 206 9.11 9.19 15.10
N GLU A 207 9.64 7.98 14.91
CA GLU A 207 8.94 6.70 15.01
C GLU A 207 8.90 6.09 16.43
N GLY A 208 9.45 6.78 17.43
CA GLY A 208 9.80 6.18 18.73
C GLY A 208 8.62 5.59 19.50
N ALA A 209 7.42 6.14 19.30
CA ALA A 209 6.20 5.67 19.94
C ALA A 209 5.72 4.27 19.49
N LEU A 210 6.17 3.79 18.31
CA LEU A 210 5.89 2.43 17.84
C LEU A 210 7.10 1.50 17.94
N THR A 211 8.31 2.05 17.92
CA THR A 211 9.54 1.25 17.88
C THR A 211 10.14 0.94 19.25
N ASN A 212 9.51 1.40 20.35
CA ASN A 212 10.09 1.46 21.70
C ASN A 212 11.43 2.23 21.70
N GLY A 213 11.41 3.40 21.07
CA GLY A 213 12.52 3.94 20.29
C GLY A 213 13.85 4.31 20.98
N GLY A 214 14.85 4.47 20.11
CA GLY A 214 16.08 5.26 20.33
C GLY A 214 17.24 4.54 21.03
N SER A 215 18.43 5.14 20.96
CA SER A 215 19.66 4.63 21.58
C SER A 215 19.58 4.45 23.11
N GLY A 216 18.54 5.00 23.76
CA GLY A 216 18.19 4.82 25.18
C GLY A 216 16.85 4.11 25.45
N GLY A 217 16.24 3.48 24.43
CA GLY A 217 14.97 2.78 24.52
C GLY A 217 15.04 1.41 25.20
N SER A 218 14.03 0.57 24.96
CA SER A 218 13.97 -0.83 25.39
C SER A 218 13.93 -1.76 24.18
N ALA A 219 14.19 -3.05 24.38
CA ALA A 219 14.13 -4.03 23.29
C ALA A 219 12.80 -3.93 22.50
N PRO A 220 12.87 -3.77 21.17
CA PRO A 220 11.69 -3.63 20.32
C PRO A 220 10.87 -4.92 20.33
N PHE A 221 9.58 -4.83 20.02
CA PHE A 221 8.69 -5.99 20.02
C PHE A 221 8.82 -6.84 18.74
N PHE A 222 8.96 -6.18 17.58
CA PHE A 222 8.97 -6.85 16.28
C PHE A 222 9.99 -6.20 15.34
N SER A 223 10.61 -7.01 14.47
CA SER A 223 11.66 -6.60 13.52
C SER A 223 11.18 -5.57 12.50
N ASP A 224 9.92 -5.70 12.04
CA ASP A 224 9.26 -4.77 11.13
C ASP A 224 8.82 -3.46 11.80
N ARG A 225 9.09 -3.31 13.11
CA ARG A 225 8.85 -2.11 13.91
C ARG A 225 10.09 -1.68 14.69
N VAL A 226 11.29 -1.99 14.22
CA VAL A 226 12.54 -1.53 14.86
C VAL A 226 12.90 -0.09 14.45
N GLY A 227 12.50 0.30 13.25
CA GLY A 227 12.78 1.60 12.65
C GLY A 227 12.09 1.73 11.29
N VAL A 228 12.29 2.87 10.64
CA VAL A 228 11.81 3.09 9.27
C VAL A 228 12.94 2.85 8.28
N PHE A 229 12.63 2.18 7.16
CA PHE A 229 13.52 1.93 6.05
C PHE A 229 12.76 2.09 4.73
N ASP A 230 13.47 1.95 3.61
CA ASP A 230 12.97 2.34 2.28
C ASP A 230 11.51 1.91 2.03
N GLY A 231 11.17 0.62 2.04
CA GLY A 231 9.82 0.20 1.69
C GLY A 231 8.78 0.24 2.81
N THR A 232 9.13 0.73 4.01
CA THR A 232 8.15 1.05 5.08
C THR A 232 7.92 2.55 5.25
N LEU A 233 8.67 3.38 4.52
CA LEU A 233 8.53 4.83 4.52
C LEU A 233 7.11 5.25 4.13
N GLY A 234 6.47 6.07 4.97
CA GLY A 234 5.07 6.50 4.80
C GLY A 234 4.03 5.49 5.34
N HIS A 235 4.43 4.29 5.74
CA HIS A 235 3.54 3.24 6.28
C HIS A 235 3.70 2.99 7.77
N ILE A 236 4.84 3.38 8.34
CA ILE A 236 5.06 3.46 9.79
C ILE A 236 5.05 4.93 10.18
N PRO A 237 4.30 5.34 11.24
CA PRO A 237 4.33 6.71 11.73
C PRO A 237 5.76 7.14 12.08
N SER A 238 6.24 8.22 11.47
CA SER A 238 7.57 8.76 11.75
C SER A 238 7.59 10.29 11.72
N SER A 239 7.54 10.92 10.54
CA SER A 239 7.76 12.36 10.42
C SER A 239 6.65 13.09 9.65
N SER A 240 6.68 14.43 9.73
CA SER A 240 5.77 15.30 8.97
C SER A 240 6.14 15.46 7.49
N PHE A 241 7.14 14.73 6.98
CA PHE A 241 7.57 14.86 5.59
C PHE A 241 6.61 14.16 4.64
N LEU A 242 6.42 14.76 3.46
CA LEU A 242 5.79 14.09 2.32
C LEU A 242 6.82 13.20 1.64
N ASN A 243 6.70 11.89 1.84
CA ASN A 243 7.55 10.90 1.21
C ASN A 243 6.91 10.38 -0.08
N VAL A 244 7.72 9.88 -1.00
CA VAL A 244 7.19 9.22 -2.20
C VAL A 244 6.81 7.78 -1.84
N ASP A 245 5.51 7.50 -1.75
CA ASP A 245 5.00 6.12 -1.53
C ASP A 245 5.14 5.29 -2.81
N ARG A 246 4.66 5.82 -3.93
CA ARG A 246 4.79 5.21 -5.25
C ARG A 246 5.00 6.29 -6.30
N VAL A 247 5.80 6.01 -7.32
CA VAL A 247 5.93 6.82 -8.53
C VAL A 247 6.41 5.93 -9.65
N TYR A 248 5.59 5.75 -10.68
CA TYR A 248 5.95 4.87 -11.79
C TYR A 248 5.32 5.35 -13.09
N ALA A 249 6.05 5.12 -14.17
CA ALA A 249 5.54 5.30 -15.53
C ALA A 249 4.98 3.96 -16.03
N THR A 250 3.93 4.02 -16.85
CA THR A 250 3.33 2.86 -17.52
C THR A 250 3.17 3.17 -18.99
N TRP A 251 3.75 2.32 -19.85
CA TRP A 251 3.48 2.26 -21.28
C TRP A 251 2.53 1.11 -21.55
N SER A 252 1.34 1.41 -22.05
CA SER A 252 0.26 0.45 -22.31
C SER A 252 0.08 0.23 -23.81
N ASN A 253 -0.83 -0.67 -24.19
CA ASN A 253 -1.23 -0.90 -25.59
C ASN A 253 -0.06 -1.25 -26.51
N ILE A 254 0.93 -1.98 -25.98
CA ILE A 254 2.13 -2.35 -26.73
C ILE A 254 1.74 -3.29 -27.87
N ALA A 255 2.11 -2.92 -29.11
CA ALA A 255 1.75 -3.64 -30.33
C ALA A 255 0.22 -3.80 -30.53
N ASP A 256 -0.57 -2.80 -30.14
CA ASP A 256 -2.04 -2.81 -30.22
C ASP A 256 -2.68 -3.99 -29.47
N GLN A 257 -1.99 -4.51 -28.45
CA GLN A 257 -2.45 -5.55 -27.54
C GLN A 257 -2.55 -4.98 -26.13
N ASP A 258 -3.34 -5.62 -25.26
CA ASP A 258 -3.44 -5.31 -23.81
C ASP A 258 -2.19 -5.75 -23.03
N ILE A 259 -1.03 -5.34 -23.53
CA ILE A 259 0.29 -5.52 -22.95
C ILE A 259 0.73 -4.18 -22.38
N TRP A 260 1.25 -4.20 -21.15
CA TRP A 260 1.82 -3.01 -20.53
C TRP A 260 3.21 -3.29 -19.94
N PHE A 261 4.05 -2.26 -19.98
CA PHE A 261 5.30 -2.19 -19.26
C PHE A 261 5.23 -1.05 -18.26
N SER A 262 5.73 -1.24 -17.04
CA SER A 262 5.81 -0.18 -16.04
C SER A 262 7.11 -0.25 -15.24
N VAL A 263 7.65 0.91 -14.86
CA VAL A 263 8.91 1.04 -14.14
C VAL A 263 8.85 2.18 -13.13
N GLY A 264 9.46 1.96 -11.96
CA GLY A 264 9.56 2.93 -10.87
C GLY A 264 9.23 2.31 -9.52
N ARG A 265 8.88 3.15 -8.55
CA ARG A 265 8.44 2.74 -7.21
C ARG A 265 7.01 2.23 -7.25
N ARG A 266 6.83 0.95 -6.95
CA ARG A 266 5.68 0.13 -7.36
C ARG A 266 4.46 0.31 -6.44
N PRO A 267 3.24 0.08 -6.97
CA PRO A 267 1.99 0.06 -6.19
C PRO A 267 1.78 -1.28 -5.46
N SER A 268 2.79 -1.73 -4.71
CA SER A 268 2.84 -3.06 -4.06
C SER A 268 2.50 -3.03 -2.57
N THR A 269 1.85 -1.95 -2.12
CA THR A 269 1.28 -1.83 -0.78
C THR A 269 -0.24 -1.74 -0.84
N HIS A 270 -0.91 -2.12 0.25
CA HIS A 270 -2.38 -2.13 0.34
C HIS A 270 -3.05 -3.05 -0.70
N GLY A 271 -2.49 -4.26 -0.81
CA GLY A 271 -2.92 -5.31 -1.74
C GLY A 271 -4.35 -5.83 -1.54
N ALA A 272 -4.81 -6.72 -2.42
CA ALA A 272 -6.04 -7.47 -2.17
C ALA A 272 -5.78 -8.52 -1.08
N PRO A 273 -6.65 -8.70 -0.08
CA PRO A 273 -7.99 -8.12 0.10
C PRO A 273 -8.05 -6.91 1.06
N SER A 274 -6.92 -6.29 1.46
CA SER A 274 -6.89 -5.26 2.52
C SER A 274 -7.74 -4.02 2.22
N HIS A 275 -8.04 -3.75 0.95
CA HIS A 275 -8.96 -2.69 0.52
C HIS A 275 -10.37 -2.82 1.13
N LEU A 276 -10.82 -4.03 1.48
CA LEU A 276 -12.12 -4.22 2.12
C LEU A 276 -12.16 -3.57 3.51
N ARG A 277 -11.15 -3.84 4.34
CA ARG A 277 -10.98 -3.17 5.64
C ARG A 277 -10.69 -1.69 5.48
N ALA A 278 -9.84 -1.31 4.52
CA ALA A 278 -9.48 0.08 4.25
C ALA A 278 -10.62 0.91 3.61
N ASN A 279 -11.70 0.25 3.22
CA ASN A 279 -12.83 0.85 2.53
C ASN A 279 -12.41 1.63 1.26
N THR A 280 -11.41 1.12 0.54
CA THR A 280 -10.90 1.71 -0.70
C THR A 280 -11.36 0.91 -1.91
N ALA A 281 -11.14 1.46 -3.11
CA ALA A 281 -11.26 0.69 -4.33
C ALA A 281 -10.33 -0.53 -4.30
N ARG A 282 -10.73 -1.58 -5.01
CA ARG A 282 -9.87 -2.75 -5.24
C ARG A 282 -8.61 -2.29 -5.98
N PRO A 283 -7.41 -2.75 -5.57
CA PRO A 283 -6.21 -2.46 -6.34
C PRO A 283 -6.32 -3.16 -7.70
N GLY A 284 -6.09 -2.40 -8.78
CA GLY A 284 -6.17 -2.90 -10.16
C GLY A 284 -5.06 -3.91 -10.50
N THR A 285 -4.67 -3.98 -11.77
CA THR A 285 -3.66 -4.92 -12.27
C THR A 285 -2.26 -4.72 -11.63
N GLY A 286 -1.99 -3.53 -11.08
CA GLY A 286 -0.78 -3.23 -10.33
C GLY A 286 -0.68 -3.91 -8.95
N GLY A 287 -1.80 -4.23 -8.30
CA GLY A 287 -1.82 -4.71 -6.91
C GLY A 287 -1.24 -6.11 -6.69
N THR A 288 -0.84 -6.39 -5.46
CA THR A 288 -0.38 -7.71 -4.99
C THR A 288 -1.37 -8.32 -4.00
N PRO A 289 -1.40 -9.64 -3.84
CA PRO A 289 -1.93 -10.32 -2.66
C PRO A 289 -1.27 -9.83 -1.37
N ALA A 290 -2.07 -9.28 -0.46
CA ALA A 290 -1.61 -8.70 0.80
C ALA A 290 -1.02 -9.75 1.75
N LEU A 291 -1.41 -11.03 1.63
CA LEU A 291 -0.81 -12.11 2.41
C LEU A 291 0.67 -12.35 2.04
N LEU A 292 1.09 -12.03 0.81
CA LEU A 292 2.45 -12.28 0.33
C LEU A 292 3.32 -11.02 0.30
N VAL A 293 2.79 -9.91 -0.21
CA VAL A 293 3.56 -8.69 -0.46
C VAL A 293 2.78 -7.45 -0.04
N ASP A 294 3.34 -6.74 0.94
CA ASP A 294 2.96 -5.38 1.34
C ASP A 294 4.25 -4.60 1.66
N TYR A 295 4.91 -4.13 0.59
CA TYR A 295 6.18 -3.45 0.65
C TYR A 295 6.33 -2.50 -0.53
N ALA A 296 6.71 -1.24 -0.31
CA ALA A 296 6.99 -0.32 -1.40
C ALA A 296 8.41 -0.59 -1.94
N PHE A 297 8.53 -1.24 -3.11
CA PHE A 297 9.81 -1.50 -3.76
C PHE A 297 9.93 -0.80 -5.11
N ASP A 298 11.16 -0.68 -5.58
CA ASP A 298 11.51 -0.12 -6.88
C ASP A 298 11.75 -1.25 -7.87
N GLY A 299 11.16 -1.15 -9.06
CA GLY A 299 11.21 -2.24 -10.01
C GLY A 299 10.49 -2.01 -11.33
N MET A 300 10.33 -3.11 -12.05
CA MET A 300 9.74 -3.19 -13.38
C MET A 300 8.63 -4.24 -13.41
N THR A 301 7.69 -4.08 -14.31
CA THR A 301 6.67 -5.09 -14.58
C THR A 301 6.31 -5.07 -16.04
N ILE A 302 6.27 -6.26 -16.64
CA ILE A 302 5.56 -6.50 -17.89
C ILE A 302 4.31 -7.31 -17.57
N GLY A 303 3.17 -6.90 -18.12
CA GLY A 303 1.93 -7.62 -17.96
C GLY A 303 1.16 -7.71 -19.26
N TRP A 304 0.24 -8.66 -19.29
CA TRP A 304 -0.59 -8.98 -20.44
C TRP A 304 -1.97 -9.40 -19.94
N ALA A 305 -3.02 -8.77 -20.47
CA ALA A 305 -4.41 -9.04 -20.15
C ALA A 305 -5.18 -9.45 -21.42
N PRO A 306 -5.03 -10.70 -21.89
CA PRO A 306 -5.74 -11.14 -23.08
C PRO A 306 -7.24 -11.25 -22.85
N ASP A 307 -8.03 -10.94 -23.88
CA ASP A 307 -9.46 -11.20 -23.87
C ASP A 307 -9.73 -12.69 -24.17
N ILE A 308 -10.17 -13.42 -23.14
CA ILE A 308 -10.46 -14.86 -23.21
C ILE A 308 -11.82 -15.08 -22.58
N ASP A 309 -12.82 -15.48 -23.39
CA ASP A 309 -14.21 -15.68 -22.94
C ASP A 309 -14.34 -16.58 -21.69
N ALA A 310 -13.51 -17.63 -21.60
CA ALA A 310 -13.52 -18.57 -20.48
C ALA A 310 -12.87 -18.01 -19.20
N LEU A 311 -12.10 -16.93 -19.30
CA LEU A 311 -11.29 -16.33 -18.23
C LEU A 311 -11.49 -14.80 -18.21
N PRO A 312 -12.67 -14.32 -17.78
CA PRO A 312 -13.04 -12.91 -17.90
C PRO A 312 -12.14 -12.00 -17.05
N GLY A 313 -11.60 -10.95 -17.69
CA GLY A 313 -10.71 -9.99 -17.06
C GLY A 313 -9.33 -10.57 -16.70
N ALA A 314 -8.96 -11.72 -17.27
CA ALA A 314 -7.72 -12.39 -16.93
C ALA A 314 -6.49 -11.56 -17.27
N TYR A 315 -5.49 -11.63 -16.40
CA TYR A 315 -4.20 -11.05 -16.68
C TYR A 315 -3.06 -11.81 -16.01
N GLY A 316 -1.89 -11.74 -16.64
CA GLY A 316 -0.62 -12.20 -16.09
C GLY A 316 0.39 -11.07 -16.00
N LYS A 317 1.29 -11.12 -15.03
CA LYS A 317 2.41 -10.19 -14.93
C LYS A 317 3.68 -10.85 -14.41
N LEU A 318 4.80 -10.44 -15.00
CA LEU A 318 6.15 -10.71 -14.51
C LEU A 318 6.69 -9.42 -13.90
N CYS A 319 7.11 -9.49 -12.65
CA CYS A 319 7.64 -8.38 -11.87
C CYS A 319 9.10 -8.66 -11.52
N TYR A 320 9.94 -7.63 -11.63
CA TYR A 320 11.30 -7.63 -11.12
C TYR A 320 11.47 -6.41 -10.21
N GLY A 321 12.21 -6.53 -9.12
CA GLY A 321 12.49 -5.40 -8.24
C GLY A 321 13.79 -5.59 -7.47
N ARG A 322 14.32 -4.48 -6.97
CA ARG A 322 15.52 -4.46 -6.12
C ARG A 322 15.14 -3.91 -4.75
N GLY A 323 15.36 -4.72 -3.71
CA GLY A 323 15.13 -4.36 -2.31
C GLY A 323 16.37 -3.76 -1.62
N TYR A 324 17.57 -4.07 -2.12
CA TYR A 324 18.82 -3.50 -1.63
C TYR A 324 19.88 -3.46 -2.75
N GLU A 325 20.59 -2.33 -2.84
CA GLU A 325 21.74 -2.13 -3.73
C GLU A 325 23.02 -2.08 -2.88
N SER A 326 23.91 -3.03 -3.16
CA SER A 326 25.18 -3.20 -2.46
C SER A 326 26.23 -2.17 -2.91
N GLY A 327 26.10 -1.61 -4.11
CA GLY A 327 27.02 -0.64 -4.68
C GLY A 327 28.23 -1.29 -5.35
N PHE A 328 29.35 -0.56 -5.44
CA PHE A 328 30.52 -1.04 -6.18
C PHE A 328 31.15 -2.28 -5.51
N SER A 329 31.11 -3.41 -6.22
CA SER A 329 31.55 -4.73 -5.72
C SER A 329 33.03 -5.04 -5.93
N LYS A 330 33.77 -4.26 -6.73
CA LYS A 330 35.16 -4.59 -7.15
C LYS A 330 36.25 -3.61 -6.74
N ALA A 331 35.91 -2.50 -6.09
CA ALA A 331 36.90 -1.63 -5.46
C ALA A 331 36.52 -1.43 -4.00
N LEU A 332 37.31 -2.02 -3.09
CA LEU A 332 37.32 -1.83 -1.63
C LEU A 332 36.25 -2.62 -0.85
N THR A 333 36.63 -3.79 -0.32
CA THR A 333 36.07 -4.51 0.85
C THR A 333 34.58 -4.92 0.86
N ASN A 334 33.79 -4.64 -0.17
CA ASN A 334 32.37 -4.99 -0.20
C ASN A 334 32.13 -6.36 -0.87
N SER A 335 31.57 -7.32 -0.11
CA SER A 335 31.23 -8.68 -0.57
C SER A 335 29.72 -8.98 -0.51
N LEU A 336 28.91 -7.95 -0.26
CA LEU A 336 27.46 -8.05 -0.28
C LEU A 336 26.96 -8.09 -1.72
N GLU A 337 25.95 -8.93 -1.94
CA GLU A 337 25.17 -8.95 -3.17
C GLU A 337 23.93 -8.07 -3.01
N ASP A 338 23.43 -7.59 -4.15
CA ASP A 338 22.13 -6.94 -4.23
C ASP A 338 21.02 -7.92 -3.82
N THR A 339 19.99 -7.41 -3.16
CA THR A 339 18.79 -8.20 -2.87
C THR A 339 17.75 -7.88 -3.93
N ASP A 340 17.53 -8.84 -4.83
CA ASP A 340 16.58 -8.72 -5.92
C ASP A 340 15.36 -9.63 -5.70
N MET A 341 14.23 -9.27 -6.29
CA MET A 341 12.97 -10.01 -6.23
C MET A 341 12.41 -10.24 -7.63
N LEU A 342 12.02 -11.47 -7.92
CA LEU A 342 11.28 -11.85 -9.12
C LEU A 342 9.87 -12.31 -8.71
N GLY A 343 8.85 -11.95 -9.46
CA GLY A 343 7.48 -12.36 -9.18
C GLY A 343 6.70 -12.69 -10.45
N LEU A 344 5.95 -13.79 -10.43
CA LEU A 344 4.96 -14.15 -11.43
C LEU A 344 3.59 -14.12 -10.77
N SER A 345 2.68 -13.29 -11.28
CA SER A 345 1.31 -13.22 -10.81
C SER A 345 0.36 -13.51 -11.96
N VAL A 346 -0.59 -14.41 -11.73
CA VAL A 346 -1.63 -14.79 -12.67
C VAL A 346 -2.97 -14.60 -11.99
N VAL A 347 -3.85 -13.85 -12.61
CA VAL A 347 -5.22 -13.60 -12.15
C VAL A 347 -6.13 -14.14 -13.24
N PRO A 348 -6.57 -15.41 -13.15
CA PRO A 348 -7.39 -16.04 -14.19
C PRO A 348 -8.82 -15.48 -14.27
N ILE A 349 -9.31 -14.84 -13.21
CA ILE A 349 -10.63 -14.20 -13.17
C ILE A 349 -10.45 -12.87 -12.43
N ASP A 350 -10.79 -11.76 -13.07
CA ASP A 350 -10.94 -10.46 -12.41
C ASP A 350 -12.23 -9.80 -12.89
N THR A 351 -13.29 -10.01 -12.11
CA THR A 351 -14.62 -9.45 -12.36
C THR A 351 -15.13 -8.76 -11.11
N ASP A 352 -16.21 -7.99 -11.24
CA ASP A 352 -16.92 -7.41 -10.10
C ASP A 352 -17.26 -8.47 -9.02
N PRO A 353 -17.96 -9.58 -9.34
CA PRO A 353 -18.40 -10.56 -8.34
C PRO A 353 -17.31 -11.50 -7.85
N LEU A 354 -16.25 -11.76 -8.64
CA LEU A 354 -15.22 -12.74 -8.30
C LEU A 354 -13.86 -12.32 -8.86
N ARG A 355 -12.84 -12.45 -8.02
CA ARG A 355 -11.44 -12.42 -8.41
C ARG A 355 -10.70 -13.62 -7.83
N VAL A 356 -9.85 -14.24 -8.64
CA VAL A 356 -8.99 -15.37 -8.25
C VAL A 356 -7.56 -15.01 -8.63
N TRP A 357 -6.60 -15.26 -7.74
CA TRP A 357 -5.18 -15.01 -8.00
C TRP A 357 -4.32 -16.19 -7.63
N LEU A 358 -3.21 -16.29 -8.36
CA LEU A 358 -2.05 -17.13 -8.08
C LEU A 358 -0.82 -16.25 -8.16
N GLN A 359 0.12 -16.45 -7.25
CA GLN A 359 1.39 -15.72 -7.28
C GLN A 359 2.53 -16.59 -6.79
N TRP A 360 3.67 -16.49 -7.46
CA TRP A 360 4.96 -16.92 -6.97
C TRP A 360 5.90 -15.73 -6.92
N ASN A 361 6.68 -15.60 -5.85
CA ASN A 361 7.77 -14.64 -5.75
C ASN A 361 9.04 -15.36 -5.27
N ARG A 362 10.19 -14.90 -5.72
CA ARG A 362 11.51 -15.29 -5.21
C ARG A 362 12.28 -14.06 -4.80
N GLY A 363 12.72 -14.01 -3.54
CA GLY A 363 13.70 -13.06 -3.05
C GLY A 363 15.07 -13.71 -3.04
N MET A 364 16.05 -13.06 -3.64
CA MET A 364 17.40 -13.57 -3.80
C MET A 364 18.37 -12.78 -2.94
N SER A 365 19.34 -13.46 -2.34
CA SER A 365 20.41 -12.84 -1.56
C SER A 365 19.86 -11.92 -0.46
N ILE A 366 18.90 -12.44 0.32
CA ILE A 366 18.26 -11.73 1.44
C ILE A 366 19.31 -11.28 2.45
N PHE A 367 19.40 -9.97 2.70
CA PHE A 367 20.30 -9.37 3.69
C PHE A 367 19.89 -9.71 5.14
N ASP A 368 20.76 -9.52 6.12
CA ASP A 368 20.47 -9.76 7.54
C ASP A 368 19.72 -8.62 8.25
N ALA A 369 19.93 -7.34 7.90
CA ALA A 369 19.08 -6.23 8.36
C ALA A 369 18.93 -5.14 7.32
N PRO A 370 17.77 -4.45 7.26
CA PRO A 370 17.65 -3.26 6.44
C PRO A 370 18.45 -2.11 7.07
N LYS A 371 18.73 -1.10 6.24
CA LYS A 371 19.35 0.14 6.74
C LYS A 371 18.30 0.97 7.48
N MET A 372 18.47 1.11 8.79
CA MET A 372 17.61 1.93 9.65
C MET A 372 18.51 2.80 10.53
N ALA A 373 18.17 4.08 10.65
CA ALA A 373 18.90 5.02 11.49
C ALA A 373 18.35 5.03 12.93
N SER A 374 19.20 5.34 13.91
CA SER A 374 18.80 5.69 15.28
C SER A 374 17.90 4.66 16.01
N THR A 375 18.05 3.37 15.68
CA THR A 375 17.27 2.31 16.32
C THR A 375 17.80 1.96 17.71
N TYR A 376 17.11 1.07 18.44
CA TYR A 376 17.59 0.49 19.70
C TYR A 376 18.98 -0.16 19.59
N PHE A 377 19.28 -0.73 18.41
CA PHE A 377 20.56 -1.38 18.08
C PHE A 377 21.60 -0.40 17.52
N GLY A 378 21.29 0.91 17.48
CA GLY A 378 22.06 1.90 16.71
C GLY A 378 21.65 1.92 15.24
N THR A 379 22.52 2.39 14.36
CA THR A 379 22.28 2.31 12.91
C THR A 379 22.48 0.87 12.44
N THR A 380 21.41 0.22 12.00
CA THR A 380 21.48 -1.10 11.36
C THR A 380 21.79 -0.93 9.88
N MET A 381 22.41 -1.94 9.27
CA MET A 381 22.64 -2.02 7.83
C MET A 381 22.90 -3.47 7.43
N PRO A 382 22.74 -3.83 6.14
CA PRO A 382 23.18 -5.12 5.64
C PRO A 382 24.66 -5.38 5.95
N LYS A 383 24.97 -6.58 6.47
CA LYS A 383 26.34 -7.07 6.71
C LYS A 383 26.62 -8.40 6.03
N THR A 384 25.58 -9.19 5.76
CA THR A 384 25.71 -10.44 5.00
C THR A 384 24.41 -10.78 4.25
N ASN A 385 24.51 -11.57 3.19
CA ASN A 385 23.35 -12.20 2.54
C ASN A 385 23.17 -13.62 3.10
N LEU A 386 21.99 -13.94 3.61
CA LEU A 386 21.71 -15.17 4.35
C LEU A 386 21.10 -16.30 3.52
N GLY A 387 20.76 -16.03 2.25
CA GLY A 387 20.17 -16.99 1.32
C GLY A 387 18.96 -16.43 0.59
N ASP A 388 18.08 -17.31 0.15
CA ASP A 388 16.92 -16.97 -0.69
C ASP A 388 15.60 -17.37 -0.02
N ILE A 389 14.48 -16.79 -0.47
CA ILE A 389 13.14 -17.17 -0.04
C ILE A 389 12.21 -17.27 -1.25
N ASP A 390 11.48 -18.37 -1.36
CA ASP A 390 10.35 -18.51 -2.28
C ASP A 390 9.03 -18.31 -1.54
N TRP A 391 8.10 -17.59 -2.15
CA TRP A 391 6.72 -17.43 -1.70
C TRP A 391 5.77 -17.90 -2.77
N TYR A 392 4.74 -18.64 -2.36
CA TYR A 392 3.64 -19.08 -3.19
C TYR A 392 2.35 -18.64 -2.53
N GLY A 393 1.40 -18.13 -3.30
CA GLY A 393 0.08 -17.82 -2.77
C GLY A 393 -1.02 -18.02 -3.80
N ALA A 394 -2.19 -18.32 -3.28
CA ALA A 394 -3.40 -18.53 -4.03
C ALA A 394 -4.58 -18.02 -3.22
N GLY A 395 -5.49 -17.32 -3.86
CA GLY A 395 -6.65 -16.82 -3.15
C GLY A 395 -7.77 -16.38 -4.07
N ALA A 396 -8.90 -16.11 -3.43
CA ALA A 396 -10.08 -15.60 -4.08
C ALA A 396 -10.77 -14.58 -3.18
N LEU A 397 -11.46 -13.64 -3.81
CA LEU A 397 -12.40 -12.75 -3.15
C LEU A 397 -13.62 -12.55 -4.04
N GLY A 398 -14.77 -12.33 -3.42
CA GLY A 398 -15.99 -12.11 -4.15
C GLY A 398 -17.05 -11.38 -3.36
N THR A 399 -18.14 -11.06 -4.05
CA THR A 399 -19.29 -10.36 -3.48
C THR A 399 -20.57 -11.10 -3.85
N ILE A 400 -21.33 -11.50 -2.84
CA ILE A 400 -22.68 -12.05 -2.97
C ILE A 400 -23.65 -10.91 -2.75
N LYS A 401 -24.34 -10.49 -3.81
CA LYS A 401 -25.29 -9.37 -3.76
C LYS A 401 -26.62 -9.80 -3.15
N LYS A 402 -27.30 -8.88 -2.45
CA LYS A 402 -28.67 -9.06 -1.92
C LYS A 402 -28.81 -10.25 -0.94
N VAL A 403 -27.83 -10.43 -0.06
CA VAL A 403 -27.95 -11.34 1.09
C VAL A 403 -28.81 -10.64 2.14
N GLY A 404 -30.12 -10.86 2.11
CA GLY A 404 -31.05 -10.08 2.94
C GLY A 404 -31.04 -8.60 2.53
N PRO A 405 -30.89 -7.64 3.46
CA PRO A 405 -30.87 -6.22 3.10
C PRO A 405 -29.55 -5.73 2.45
N GLY A 406 -28.45 -6.48 2.54
CA GLY A 406 -27.12 -6.00 2.17
C GLY A 406 -26.35 -6.90 1.21
N ASP A 407 -25.08 -6.55 0.99
CA ASP A 407 -24.14 -7.31 0.15
C ASP A 407 -23.05 -7.94 1.02
N LEU A 408 -22.73 -9.21 0.77
CA LEU A 408 -21.71 -9.94 1.51
C LEU A 408 -20.43 -10.07 0.68
N ASN A 409 -19.38 -9.39 1.11
CA ASN A 409 -18.04 -9.58 0.59
C ASN A 409 -17.33 -10.69 1.38
N TRP A 410 -16.56 -11.51 0.69
CA TRP A 410 -15.78 -12.59 1.29
C TRP A 410 -14.42 -12.69 0.63
N PHE A 411 -13.44 -13.21 1.35
CA PHE A 411 -12.15 -13.59 0.78
C PHE A 411 -11.54 -14.78 1.51
N ALA A 412 -10.71 -15.52 0.79
CA ALA A 412 -9.84 -16.56 1.32
C ALA A 412 -8.52 -16.54 0.56
N ASP A 413 -7.42 -16.48 1.28
CA ASP A 413 -6.06 -16.43 0.75
C ASP A 413 -5.19 -17.42 1.51
N VAL A 414 -4.35 -18.16 0.82
CA VAL A 414 -3.40 -19.12 1.39
C VAL A 414 -2.01 -18.85 0.86
N GLY A 415 -1.01 -19.01 1.72
CA GLY A 415 0.38 -18.72 1.42
C GLY A 415 1.32 -19.83 1.90
N MET A 416 2.43 -19.99 1.20
CA MET A 416 3.56 -20.84 1.59
C MET A 416 4.87 -20.09 1.35
N SER A 417 5.78 -20.16 2.32
CA SER A 417 7.14 -19.62 2.25
C SER A 417 8.15 -20.75 2.41
N VAL A 418 9.19 -20.79 1.57
CA VAL A 418 10.29 -21.75 1.67
C VAL A 418 11.60 -20.98 1.71
N THR A 419 12.35 -21.12 2.80
CA THR A 419 13.68 -20.50 2.92
C THR A 419 14.77 -21.43 2.39
N HIS A 420 15.81 -20.84 1.80
CA HIS A 420 17.01 -21.53 1.30
C HIS A 420 18.24 -20.87 1.92
N PRO A 421 18.55 -21.15 3.19
CA PRO A 421 19.71 -20.55 3.86
C PRO A 421 21.01 -21.02 3.19
N ASN A 422 21.95 -20.09 3.04
CA ASN A 422 23.34 -20.41 2.70
C ASN A 422 24.17 -20.67 3.97
N ASP A 423 25.48 -20.92 3.84
CA ASP A 423 26.36 -21.17 4.99
C ASP A 423 26.72 -19.92 5.80
N LYS A 424 26.23 -18.73 5.41
CA LYS A 424 26.56 -17.47 6.08
C LYS A 424 25.67 -17.24 7.32
N VAL A 425 26.24 -16.55 8.30
CA VAL A 425 25.57 -16.14 9.53
C VAL A 425 25.74 -14.64 9.77
N SER A 426 24.81 -14.03 10.49
CA SER A 426 24.88 -12.61 10.84
C SER A 426 25.74 -12.40 12.09
N SER A 427 26.86 -11.69 11.96
CA SER A 427 27.71 -11.32 13.10
C SER A 427 27.05 -10.28 14.01
N GLN A 428 26.13 -9.46 13.52
CA GLN A 428 25.38 -8.48 14.32
C GLN A 428 24.22 -9.10 15.11
N PHE A 429 23.72 -10.27 14.70
CA PHE A 429 22.67 -11.01 15.40
C PHE A 429 23.17 -12.32 16.01
N GLY A 430 24.39 -12.32 16.55
CA GLY A 430 24.87 -13.44 17.37
C GLY A 430 25.00 -14.76 16.61
N PHE A 431 25.37 -14.70 15.34
CA PHE A 431 25.57 -15.84 14.43
C PHE A 431 24.29 -16.60 14.03
N GLN A 432 23.16 -15.89 14.01
CA GLN A 432 21.92 -16.41 13.44
C GLN A 432 21.98 -16.41 11.90
N GLY A 433 21.42 -17.44 11.28
CA GLY A 433 21.24 -17.55 9.83
C GLY A 433 19.83 -17.18 9.38
N LEU A 434 19.53 -17.39 8.09
CA LEU A 434 18.16 -17.25 7.57
C LEU A 434 17.27 -18.32 8.25
N MET A 435 16.39 -17.88 9.15
CA MET A 435 15.45 -18.72 9.89
C MET A 435 16.08 -19.86 10.70
N THR A 436 17.37 -19.75 11.05
CA THR A 436 18.17 -20.80 11.70
C THR A 436 18.98 -20.25 12.86
N GLY A 437 19.05 -21.01 13.97
CA GLY A 437 19.86 -20.68 15.14
C GLY A 437 19.26 -19.63 16.08
N ALA A 438 19.86 -19.55 17.27
CA ALA A 438 19.57 -18.53 18.28
C ALA A 438 20.83 -17.70 18.56
N PHE A 439 20.68 -16.58 19.27
CA PHE A 439 21.81 -15.72 19.61
C PHE A 439 22.88 -16.52 20.38
N PHE A 440 24.10 -16.60 19.85
CA PHE A 440 25.19 -17.44 20.34
C PHE A 440 24.91 -18.95 20.43
N SER A 441 23.92 -19.43 19.67
CA SER A 441 23.65 -20.85 19.48
C SER A 441 23.40 -21.09 17.99
N PRO A 442 24.46 -21.08 17.16
CA PRO A 442 24.31 -21.21 15.71
C PRO A 442 23.77 -22.60 15.34
N GLU A 443 22.92 -22.65 14.33
CA GLU A 443 22.35 -23.88 13.76
C GLU A 443 22.86 -24.03 12.33
N ALA A 444 23.14 -25.27 11.90
CA ALA A 444 23.53 -25.53 10.52
C ALA A 444 22.40 -25.07 9.56
N PRO A 445 22.74 -24.51 8.40
CA PRO A 445 21.74 -24.02 7.46
C PRO A 445 20.83 -25.17 7.02
N SER A 446 19.52 -24.95 7.13
CA SER A 446 18.50 -25.90 6.68
C SER A 446 17.24 -25.17 6.24
N SER A 447 16.73 -25.53 5.05
CA SER A 447 15.51 -24.96 4.51
C SER A 447 14.34 -25.14 5.46
N LYS A 448 13.54 -24.08 5.62
CA LYS A 448 12.32 -24.09 6.44
C LYS A 448 11.11 -23.78 5.57
N THR A 449 10.04 -24.53 5.75
CA THR A 449 8.74 -24.28 5.11
C THR A 449 7.76 -23.74 6.13
N GLY A 450 7.08 -22.65 5.78
CA GLY A 450 5.98 -22.07 6.52
C GLY A 450 4.75 -21.92 5.64
N SER A 451 3.57 -21.99 6.25
CA SER A 451 2.29 -21.72 5.61
C SER A 451 1.50 -20.66 6.38
N ALA A 452 0.57 -19.99 5.69
CA ALA A 452 -0.42 -19.12 6.30
C ALA A 452 -1.77 -19.15 5.58
N ILE A 453 -2.80 -18.74 6.30
CA ILE A 453 -4.14 -18.50 5.78
C ILE A 453 -4.62 -17.12 6.21
N TYR A 454 -5.40 -16.47 5.34
CA TYR A 454 -6.06 -15.20 5.62
C TYR A 454 -7.47 -15.21 5.03
N VAL A 455 -8.48 -15.15 5.90
CA VAL A 455 -9.89 -15.24 5.51
C VAL A 455 -10.67 -14.12 6.14
N GLY A 456 -11.75 -13.71 5.51
CA GLY A 456 -12.59 -12.67 6.08
C GLY A 456 -13.90 -12.46 5.35
N LEU A 457 -14.81 -11.79 6.05
CA LEU A 457 -16.13 -11.41 5.59
C LEU A 457 -16.34 -9.93 5.86
N ARG A 458 -17.03 -9.23 4.96
CA ARG A 458 -17.53 -7.87 5.18
C ARG A 458 -18.95 -7.73 4.64
N TYR A 459 -19.89 -7.46 5.52
CA TYR A 459 -21.29 -7.26 5.19
C TYR A 459 -21.61 -5.77 5.08
N ASP A 460 -22.05 -5.35 3.90
CA ASP A 460 -22.31 -3.96 3.54
C ASP A 460 -23.84 -3.72 3.57
N LEU A 461 -24.30 -2.86 4.48
CA LEU A 461 -25.71 -2.53 4.67
C LEU A 461 -26.11 -1.27 3.88
N PRO A 462 -27.39 -1.14 3.50
CA PRO A 462 -27.92 0.08 2.85
C PRO A 462 -27.79 1.36 3.71
N SER A 463 -27.56 1.22 5.02
CA SER A 463 -27.30 2.34 5.93
C SER A 463 -25.89 2.93 5.80
N ASN A 464 -25.12 2.51 4.79
CA ASN A 464 -23.68 2.78 4.63
C ASN A 464 -22.81 2.27 5.78
N THR A 465 -23.36 1.38 6.61
CA THR A 465 -22.64 0.64 7.65
C THR A 465 -22.04 -0.61 7.02
N LYS A 466 -20.77 -0.90 7.33
CA LYS A 466 -20.09 -2.13 6.91
C LYS A 466 -19.53 -2.83 8.13
N LEU A 467 -19.82 -4.11 8.28
CA LEU A 467 -19.36 -4.93 9.42
C LEU A 467 -18.41 -5.99 8.90
N GLY A 468 -17.20 -6.05 9.43
CA GLY A 468 -16.17 -6.97 8.98
C GLY A 468 -15.60 -7.83 10.10
N VAL A 469 -15.21 -9.05 9.71
CA VAL A 469 -14.45 -9.98 10.54
C VAL A 469 -13.36 -10.60 9.68
N GLU A 470 -12.15 -10.65 10.19
CA GLU A 470 -10.99 -11.21 9.52
C GLU A 470 -10.21 -12.11 10.49
N TYR A 471 -9.67 -13.21 9.95
CA TYR A 471 -8.84 -14.15 10.69
C TYR A 471 -7.60 -14.48 9.84
N ASN A 472 -6.43 -14.43 10.47
CA ASN A 472 -5.21 -14.94 9.87
C ASN A 472 -4.48 -15.89 10.80
N HIS A 473 -3.84 -16.90 10.21
CA HIS A 473 -2.97 -17.82 10.92
C HIS A 473 -1.70 -18.08 10.15
N GLY A 474 -0.55 -17.98 10.81
CA GLY A 474 0.75 -18.33 10.28
C GLY A 474 1.43 -19.43 11.11
N SER A 475 1.95 -20.45 10.43
CA SER A 475 2.71 -21.54 11.04
C SER A 475 4.05 -21.07 11.64
N LYS A 476 4.75 -21.98 12.36
CA LYS A 476 6.04 -21.71 13.00
C LYS A 476 7.05 -20.98 12.11
N ASN A 477 7.25 -21.43 10.87
CA ASN A 477 8.27 -20.89 9.98
C ASN A 477 7.70 -19.94 8.92
N TRP A 478 6.45 -19.49 9.10
CA TRP A 478 5.86 -18.53 8.17
C TRP A 478 6.66 -17.22 8.17
N ILE A 479 6.94 -16.73 6.96
CA ILE A 479 7.48 -15.41 6.71
C ILE A 479 6.85 -14.85 5.44
N THR A 480 6.35 -13.63 5.51
CA THR A 480 5.76 -12.89 4.39
C THR A 480 6.61 -11.66 4.10
N PHE A 481 6.45 -11.05 2.92
CA PHE A 481 7.10 -9.80 2.56
C PHE A 481 6.15 -8.61 2.74
N ALA A 482 5.66 -8.43 3.98
CA ALA A 482 4.60 -7.45 4.29
C ALA A 482 4.93 -6.44 5.42
N PRO A 483 6.17 -5.90 5.56
CA PRO A 483 6.50 -5.02 6.68
C PRO A 483 5.84 -3.64 6.58
N ALA A 484 5.33 -3.23 5.41
CA ALA A 484 4.62 -1.96 5.21
C ALA A 484 3.13 -2.03 5.59
N ALA A 485 2.64 -3.16 6.09
CA ALA A 485 1.26 -3.25 6.56
C ALA A 485 1.00 -2.23 7.69
N GLY A 486 -0.10 -1.47 7.59
CA GLY A 486 -0.44 -0.38 8.52
C GLY A 486 -0.98 -0.79 9.91
N ASP A 487 -0.62 -1.99 10.38
CA ASP A 487 -0.98 -2.49 11.71
C ASP A 487 0.03 -2.00 12.76
N SER A 488 -0.46 -1.46 13.88
CA SER A 488 0.38 -0.73 14.86
C SER A 488 1.42 -1.61 15.57
N TRP A 489 1.07 -2.84 15.95
CA TRP A 489 2.00 -3.76 16.62
C TRP A 489 3.02 -4.36 15.67
N THR A 490 2.57 -4.94 14.56
CA THR A 490 3.35 -5.64 13.53
C THR A 490 2.36 -6.02 12.42
N SER A 491 2.85 -6.32 11.21
CA SER A 491 2.00 -6.82 10.14
C SER A 491 1.21 -8.07 10.57
N LYS A 492 -0.12 -7.99 10.60
CA LYS A 492 -0.95 -9.09 11.12
C LYS A 492 -0.78 -10.36 10.30
N VAL A 493 -0.67 -10.25 8.97
CA VAL A 493 -0.54 -11.37 8.04
C VAL A 493 0.80 -12.10 8.15
N GLY A 494 1.81 -11.49 8.80
CA GLY A 494 3.10 -12.12 9.11
C GLY A 494 3.19 -12.73 10.52
N THR A 495 2.08 -12.78 11.24
CA THR A 495 2.03 -13.35 12.60
C THR A 495 2.26 -14.86 12.58
N ARG A 496 3.20 -15.35 13.39
CA ARG A 496 3.38 -16.78 13.69
C ARG A 496 2.47 -17.20 14.84
N GLY A 497 1.22 -17.45 14.52
CA GLY A 497 0.13 -17.67 15.46
C GLY A 497 -1.18 -17.21 14.85
N ASN A 498 -2.10 -16.73 15.67
CA ASN A 498 -3.43 -16.32 15.25
C ASN A 498 -3.62 -14.81 15.39
N VAL A 499 -4.35 -14.19 14.47
CA VAL A 499 -4.90 -12.85 14.69
C VAL A 499 -6.37 -12.85 14.30
N TYR A 500 -7.17 -12.24 15.17
CA TYR A 500 -8.59 -12.02 14.97
C TYR A 500 -8.82 -10.51 14.89
N GLU A 501 -9.57 -10.07 13.90
CA GLU A 501 -9.95 -8.68 13.76
C GLU A 501 -11.44 -8.56 13.49
N VAL A 502 -12.09 -7.67 14.23
CA VAL A 502 -13.46 -7.24 13.96
C VAL A 502 -13.47 -5.74 13.76
N TYR A 503 -14.27 -5.26 12.81
CA TYR A 503 -14.38 -3.83 12.56
C TYR A 503 -15.77 -3.43 12.07
N ALA A 504 -16.14 -2.19 12.35
CA ALA A 504 -17.32 -1.53 11.83
C ALA A 504 -16.89 -0.24 11.12
N ILE A 505 -17.40 -0.01 9.92
CA ILE A 505 -17.20 1.21 9.15
C ILE A 505 -18.57 1.88 9.00
N GLN A 506 -18.67 3.16 9.30
CA GLN A 506 -19.84 3.98 9.00
C GLN A 506 -19.42 5.07 8.03
N GLU A 507 -19.89 4.99 6.78
CA GLU A 507 -19.71 6.11 5.85
C GLU A 507 -20.74 7.21 6.12
N LEU A 508 -20.28 8.45 6.00
CA LEU A 508 -21.13 9.63 6.08
C LEU A 508 -21.95 9.73 4.81
N ASN A 509 -23.24 10.01 4.95
CA ASN A 509 -24.13 10.26 3.81
C ASN A 509 -23.94 11.71 3.29
N ALA A 510 -22.70 12.03 2.91
CA ALA A 510 -22.33 13.31 2.34
C ALA A 510 -22.29 13.19 0.81
N LYS A 511 -22.76 14.24 0.12
CA LYS A 511 -22.68 14.29 -1.35
C LYS A 511 -21.22 14.45 -1.77
N PRO A 512 -20.67 13.59 -2.63
CA PRO A 512 -19.32 13.75 -3.16
C PRO A 512 -19.20 15.05 -3.97
N ILE A 513 -18.09 15.78 -3.81
CA ILE A 513 -17.82 17.05 -4.52
C ILE A 513 -16.59 16.92 -5.43
N SER A 514 -15.47 16.44 -4.90
CA SER A 514 -14.19 16.40 -5.63
C SER A 514 -14.10 15.24 -6.63
N SER A 515 -14.70 14.10 -6.32
CA SER A 515 -14.75 12.93 -7.20
C SER A 515 -15.92 12.03 -6.85
N PHE A 516 -16.35 11.15 -7.76
CA PHE A 516 -17.38 10.14 -7.47
C PHE A 516 -16.93 9.11 -6.42
N MET A 517 -15.63 9.02 -6.17
CA MET A 517 -15.02 8.18 -5.14
C MET A 517 -14.86 8.90 -3.80
N ALA A 518 -15.12 10.21 -3.75
CA ALA A 518 -14.97 11.01 -2.56
C ALA A 518 -15.96 10.55 -1.50
N LYS A 519 -15.44 10.27 -0.30
CA LYS A 519 -16.23 9.79 0.82
C LYS A 519 -15.51 10.05 2.13
N SER A 520 -16.29 10.17 3.18
CA SER A 520 -15.78 10.28 4.54
C SER A 520 -16.41 9.19 5.39
N PHE A 521 -15.63 8.59 6.29
CA PHE A 521 -16.13 7.51 7.12
C PHE A 521 -15.38 7.42 8.44
N PHE A 522 -16.08 6.88 9.43
CA PHE A 522 -15.48 6.42 10.67
C PHE A 522 -15.27 4.91 10.60
N ARG A 523 -14.19 4.43 11.21
CA ARG A 523 -13.98 2.99 11.41
C ARG A 523 -13.59 2.73 12.85
N LEU A 524 -14.24 1.76 13.47
CA LEU A 524 -13.90 1.23 14.78
C LEU A 524 -13.44 -0.21 14.57
N GLY A 525 -12.34 -0.61 15.20
CA GLY A 525 -11.86 -1.97 15.09
C GLY A 525 -11.14 -2.46 16.33
N PHE A 526 -11.06 -3.78 16.43
CA PHE A 526 -10.36 -4.47 17.50
C PHE A 526 -9.56 -5.63 16.91
N GLN A 527 -8.27 -5.68 17.22
CA GLN A 527 -7.36 -6.75 16.85
C GLN A 527 -6.89 -7.48 18.10
N TYR A 528 -6.91 -8.82 18.05
CA TYR A 528 -6.33 -9.70 19.05
C TYR A 528 -5.30 -10.62 18.40
N TYR A 529 -4.06 -10.52 18.85
CA TYR A 529 -2.93 -11.35 18.42
C TYR A 529 -2.65 -12.39 19.50
N ASP A 530 -2.58 -13.66 19.09
CA ASP A 530 -2.17 -14.80 19.89
C ASP A 530 -0.92 -15.41 19.24
N PHE A 531 0.25 -14.97 19.70
CA PHE A 531 1.53 -15.40 19.17
C PHE A 531 1.88 -16.78 19.72
N GLN A 532 2.09 -17.74 18.82
CA GLN A 532 2.49 -19.09 19.17
C GLN A 532 4.02 -19.25 19.14
N TYR A 533 4.70 -18.44 18.31
CA TYR A 533 6.15 -18.44 18.16
C TYR A 533 6.71 -17.02 18.13
N THR A 534 7.97 -16.86 18.52
CA THR A 534 8.71 -15.59 18.40
C THR A 534 9.05 -15.25 16.95
N GLY A 535 9.41 -13.98 16.73
CA GLY A 535 9.97 -13.53 15.45
C GLY A 535 8.97 -13.41 14.30
N SER A 536 7.69 -13.13 14.57
CA SER A 536 6.76 -12.69 13.51
C SER A 536 7.39 -11.55 12.70
N ASN A 537 7.27 -11.62 11.37
CA ASN A 537 7.92 -10.68 10.43
C ASN A 537 9.46 -10.59 10.51
N ASN A 538 10.13 -11.55 11.12
CA ASN A 538 11.60 -11.62 11.20
C ASN A 538 12.14 -12.81 10.42
N TRP A 539 13.16 -12.59 9.59
CA TRP A 539 13.82 -13.65 8.81
C TRP A 539 15.17 -14.10 9.40
N VAL A 540 15.71 -13.40 10.42
CA VAL A 540 16.99 -13.78 11.05
C VAL A 540 16.76 -14.58 12.33
N GLY A 541 17.29 -15.81 12.37
CA GLY A 541 17.17 -16.70 13.52
C GLY A 541 15.90 -17.55 13.53
N ALA A 542 15.97 -18.68 14.22
CA ALA A 542 14.88 -19.65 14.30
C ALA A 542 13.76 -19.17 15.24
N PRO A 543 12.48 -19.29 14.84
CA PRO A 543 11.35 -19.09 15.74
C PRO A 543 11.38 -20.05 16.92
N VAL A 544 11.18 -19.51 18.13
CA VAL A 544 11.03 -20.27 19.38
C VAL A 544 9.57 -20.28 19.77
N LYS A 545 9.04 -21.41 20.23
CA LYS A 545 7.66 -21.48 20.72
C LYS A 545 7.52 -20.62 21.97
N ILE A 546 6.47 -19.82 22.06
CA ILE A 546 6.27 -18.87 23.17
C ILE A 546 6.19 -19.56 24.54
N SER A 547 5.69 -20.79 24.60
CA SER A 547 5.68 -21.61 25.83
C SER A 547 7.06 -22.00 26.32
N ASP A 548 8.04 -22.05 25.42
CA ASP A 548 9.39 -22.55 25.67
C ASP A 548 10.35 -21.37 25.93
N VAL A 549 9.83 -20.13 25.94
CA VAL A 549 10.58 -18.93 26.26
C VAL A 549 10.79 -18.84 27.77
N ASN A 550 12.03 -19.12 28.19
CA ASN A 550 12.41 -19.15 29.60
C ASN A 550 13.76 -18.45 29.85
N GLY A 551 13.82 -17.13 29.61
CA GLY A 551 14.99 -16.32 29.98
C GLY A 551 16.18 -16.34 28.99
N GLN A 552 16.09 -17.06 27.87
CA GLN A 552 17.13 -17.08 26.84
C GLN A 552 17.38 -15.69 26.22
N MET A 553 18.56 -15.51 25.62
CA MET A 553 18.95 -14.28 24.94
C MET A 553 18.07 -14.03 23.70
N MET A 554 17.46 -12.85 23.62
CA MET A 554 16.65 -12.43 22.48
C MET A 554 16.94 -10.98 22.10
N THR A 555 16.88 -10.69 20.81
CA THR A 555 17.05 -9.34 20.24
C THR A 555 15.77 -8.53 20.32
N THR A 556 14.60 -9.18 20.25
CA THR A 556 13.30 -8.56 20.42
C THR A 556 12.59 -9.11 21.65
N THR A 557 11.72 -8.28 22.24
CA THR A 557 10.89 -8.67 23.38
C THR A 557 9.84 -9.71 22.93
N PRO A 558 9.81 -10.92 23.50
CA PRO A 558 8.87 -11.96 23.11
C PRO A 558 7.46 -11.67 23.62
N LEU A 559 6.55 -11.30 22.72
CA LEU A 559 5.12 -11.15 23.01
C LEU A 559 4.40 -12.48 22.85
N SER A 560 3.59 -12.82 23.85
CA SER A 560 2.63 -13.93 23.78
C SER A 560 1.27 -13.49 23.26
N LYS A 561 0.84 -12.28 23.64
CA LYS A 561 -0.42 -11.68 23.20
C LYS A 561 -0.26 -10.20 22.95
N ALA A 562 -1.04 -9.68 22.00
CA ALA A 562 -1.20 -8.25 21.79
C ALA A 562 -2.67 -7.92 21.49
N TYR A 563 -3.07 -6.72 21.87
CA TYR A 563 -4.40 -6.19 21.68
C TYR A 563 -4.29 -4.79 21.09
N ASN A 564 -5.16 -4.46 20.15
CA ASN A 564 -5.30 -3.11 19.62
C ASN A 564 -6.77 -2.77 19.41
N ALA A 565 -7.30 -1.85 20.22
CA ALA A 565 -8.57 -1.19 19.92
C ALA A 565 -8.26 0.12 19.19
N TYR A 566 -8.82 0.33 18.00
CA TYR A 566 -8.52 1.51 17.20
C TYR A 566 -9.78 2.17 16.65
N ALA A 567 -9.68 3.47 16.43
CA ALA A 567 -10.68 4.26 15.73
C ALA A 567 -10.03 5.15 14.67
N THR A 568 -10.64 5.28 13.50
CA THR A 568 -10.20 6.21 12.45
C THR A 568 -11.33 7.12 12.01
N PHE A 569 -10.95 8.34 11.63
CA PHE A 569 -11.76 9.23 10.79
C PHE A 569 -11.00 9.46 9.49
N GLU A 570 -11.63 9.12 8.38
CA GLU A 570 -10.99 9.10 7.07
C GLU A 570 -11.78 9.93 6.07
N VAL A 571 -11.05 10.67 5.23
CA VAL A 571 -11.58 11.49 4.15
C VAL A 571 -10.85 11.11 2.87
N LYS A 572 -11.60 10.70 1.84
CA LYS A 572 -11.13 10.49 0.47
C LYS A 572 -11.66 11.64 -0.38
N PHE A 573 -10.81 12.23 -1.22
CA PHE A 573 -11.19 13.34 -2.09
C PHE A 573 -10.73 13.11 -3.52
#